data_AF-A0A378BID0-F1
#
_entry.id   AF-A0A378BID0-F1
#
_cell.length_a   1.000
_cell.length_b   1.000
_cell.length_c   1.000
_cell.angle_alpha   90.00
_cell.angle_beta   90.00
_cell.angle_gamma   90.00
#
_symmetry.space_group_name_H-M   'P 1'
#
loop_
_entity.id
_entity.type
_entity.pdbx_description
1 polymer ?
#
loop_
_entity_poly.entity_id
_entity_poly.type
_entity_poly.pdbx_seq_one_letter_code
_entity_poly.pdbx_strand_id
1 'polypeptide(L)'
;MRGALFTGAVSNREGLFQAAEGGTLFLDEIGDMPVALQVKLLRVLQERKVRPLGSNRDIEINVRIISATHRDLPKAMARGEFREDLFYRLNVVNLKIPPLSERTEDIPLLANHLLRQSADRHKPFVRAFSSDAMKRLMAAKWPGNVRQLVNVIEQCVALTSSPVIGDALVEQALEGENTALPTFVEARNQFELNYLRKLLQITKGNVTHAARMAGRNRTEFYKLLSRHELDANDFKE
;
A
#
# COMPACT_ATOMS: atom_id res chain seq x y z
N MET A 1 7.01 -19.84 -50.63
CA MET A 1 7.72 -18.56 -50.37
C MET A 1 7.69 -18.30 -48.87
N ARG A 2 8.88 -18.16 -48.27
CA ARG A 2 9.25 -17.39 -47.05
C ARG A 2 8.15 -17.21 -45.99
N GLY A 3 8.22 -17.80 -44.81
CA GLY A 3 9.35 -17.75 -43.89
C GLY A 3 9.03 -16.78 -42.76
N ALA A 4 8.64 -17.32 -41.61
CA ALA A 4 8.77 -16.66 -40.31
C ALA A 4 8.99 -17.75 -39.26
N LEU A 5 10.22 -18.26 -39.21
CA LEU A 5 10.76 -18.82 -37.99
C LEU A 5 10.76 -17.68 -36.96
N PHE A 6 9.84 -17.73 -36.00
CA PHE A 6 10.04 -17.04 -34.72
C PHE A 6 10.82 -17.98 -33.82
N THR A 7 12.15 -17.98 -34.01
CA THR A 7 13.13 -18.56 -33.10
C THR A 7 13.22 -17.70 -31.85
N GLY A 8 12.96 -18.29 -30.69
CA GLY A 8 13.22 -17.64 -29.40
C GLY A 8 12.91 -18.57 -28.24
N ALA A 9 13.88 -19.44 -27.90
CA ALA A 9 13.92 -20.29 -26.70
C ALA A 9 12.90 -21.45 -26.61
N VAL A 10 13.22 -22.57 -27.27
CA VAL A 10 12.62 -23.89 -27.01
C VAL A 10 13.25 -24.50 -25.75
N SER A 11 12.98 -23.90 -24.59
CA SER A 11 13.13 -24.61 -23.33
C SER A 11 11.76 -25.19 -23.01
N ASN A 12 11.66 -26.51 -22.91
CA ASN A 12 10.48 -27.18 -22.37
C ASN A 12 10.38 -26.80 -20.89
N ARG A 13 9.79 -25.63 -20.60
CA ARG A 13 9.60 -25.17 -19.23
C ARG A 13 8.43 -25.93 -18.64
N GLU A 14 8.70 -26.58 -17.53
CA GLU A 14 7.69 -27.23 -16.72
C GLU A 14 6.59 -26.23 -16.35
N GLY A 15 5.33 -26.61 -16.56
CA GLY A 15 4.19 -25.75 -16.25
C GLY A 15 3.92 -25.72 -14.74
N LEU A 16 3.27 -24.66 -14.25
CA LEU A 16 3.00 -24.47 -12.81
C LEU A 16 2.26 -25.65 -12.15
N PHE A 17 1.36 -26.32 -12.89
CA PHE A 17 0.67 -27.52 -12.38
C PHE A 17 1.59 -28.73 -12.24
N GLN A 18 2.57 -28.90 -13.14
CA GLN A 18 3.53 -30.00 -13.06
C GLN A 18 4.54 -29.73 -11.94
N ALA A 19 5.03 -28.49 -11.84
CA ALA A 19 5.93 -28.09 -10.77
C ALA A 19 5.32 -28.20 -9.37
N ALA A 20 3.98 -28.18 -9.26
CA ALA A 20 3.24 -28.33 -8.01
C ALA A 20 2.77 -29.76 -7.74
N GLU A 21 3.20 -30.75 -8.53
CA GLU A 21 2.77 -32.14 -8.40
C GLU A 21 3.06 -32.72 -7.01
N GLY A 22 2.05 -33.34 -6.40
CA GLY A 22 2.09 -33.84 -5.02
C GLY A 22 2.09 -32.74 -3.95
N GLY A 23 1.99 -31.47 -4.35
CA GLY A 23 2.11 -30.29 -3.49
C GLY A 23 0.86 -29.41 -3.48
N THR A 24 1.09 -28.10 -3.35
CA THR A 24 0.04 -27.08 -3.30
C THR A 24 0.32 -25.98 -4.33
N LEU A 25 -0.70 -25.63 -5.11
CA LEU A 25 -0.69 -24.51 -6.05
C LEU A 25 -1.54 -23.37 -5.48
N PHE A 26 -0.91 -22.21 -5.30
CA PHE A 26 -1.57 -20.97 -4.92
C PHE A 26 -1.87 -20.12 -6.16
N LEU A 27 -3.15 -19.81 -6.38
CA LEU A 27 -3.63 -18.99 -7.48
C LEU A 27 -4.13 -17.65 -6.92
N ASP A 28 -3.34 -16.60 -7.08
CA ASP A 28 -3.75 -15.25 -6.69
C ASP A 28 -4.57 -14.57 -7.79
N GLU A 29 -5.41 -13.62 -7.40
CA GLU A 29 -6.23 -12.79 -8.29
C GLU A 29 -7.07 -13.59 -9.32
N ILE A 30 -7.66 -14.72 -8.89
CA ILE A 30 -8.36 -15.63 -9.82
C ILE A 30 -9.55 -14.96 -10.54
N GLY A 31 -10.14 -13.93 -9.95
CA GLY A 31 -11.24 -13.16 -10.54
C GLY A 31 -10.85 -12.30 -11.74
N ASP A 32 -9.56 -12.03 -11.95
CA ASP A 32 -9.02 -11.28 -13.09
C ASP A 32 -8.66 -12.18 -14.27
N MET A 33 -8.79 -13.51 -14.10
CA MET A 33 -8.43 -14.48 -15.12
C MET A 33 -9.33 -14.34 -16.36
N PRO A 34 -8.75 -14.22 -17.58
CA PRO A 34 -9.53 -14.25 -18.81
C PRO A 34 -10.38 -15.51 -18.95
N VAL A 35 -11.60 -15.39 -19.49
CA VAL A 35 -12.57 -16.51 -19.63
C VAL A 35 -11.97 -17.73 -20.34
N ALA A 36 -11.10 -17.52 -21.34
CA ALA A 36 -10.43 -18.62 -22.04
C ALA A 36 -9.50 -19.45 -21.13
N LEU A 37 -8.86 -18.83 -20.13
CA LEU A 37 -8.06 -19.52 -19.13
C LEU A 37 -8.93 -20.18 -18.06
N GLN A 38 -10.07 -19.60 -17.71
CA GLN A 38 -11.04 -20.21 -16.79
C GLN A 38 -11.49 -21.60 -17.29
N VAL A 39 -11.74 -21.75 -18.60
CA VAL A 39 -12.09 -23.05 -19.21
C VAL A 39 -10.96 -24.07 -19.07
N LYS A 40 -9.71 -23.64 -19.25
CA LYS A 40 -8.55 -24.53 -19.10
C LYS A 40 -8.38 -24.96 -17.64
N LEU A 41 -8.49 -24.02 -16.71
CA LEU A 41 -8.42 -24.30 -15.28
C LEU A 41 -9.52 -25.27 -14.86
N LEU A 42 -10.76 -25.06 -15.32
CA LEU A 42 -11.87 -25.96 -15.06
C LEU A 42 -11.56 -27.40 -15.50
N ARG A 43 -11.01 -27.59 -16.71
CA ARG A 43 -10.62 -28.93 -17.20
C ARG A 43 -9.56 -29.56 -16.31
N VAL A 44 -8.55 -28.80 -15.91
CA VAL A 44 -7.50 -29.30 -15.01
C VAL A 44 -8.10 -29.72 -13.66
N LEU A 45 -9.02 -28.93 -13.11
CA LEU A 45 -9.71 -29.24 -11.86
C LEU A 45 -10.63 -30.47 -11.95
N GLN A 46 -11.26 -30.68 -13.09
CA GLN A 46 -12.19 -31.80 -13.33
C GLN A 46 -11.45 -33.10 -13.64
N GLU A 47 -10.56 -33.07 -14.63
CA GLU A 47 -9.88 -34.24 -15.18
C GLU A 47 -8.63 -34.63 -14.39
N ARG A 48 -8.10 -33.72 -13.56
CA ARG A 48 -6.80 -33.87 -12.89
C ARG A 48 -5.67 -34.18 -13.87
N LYS A 49 -5.74 -33.55 -15.04
CA LYS A 49 -4.78 -33.71 -16.13
C LYS A 49 -4.41 -32.35 -16.70
N VAL A 50 -3.16 -32.22 -17.10
CA VAL A 50 -2.63 -31.04 -17.78
C VAL A 50 -1.99 -31.43 -19.11
N ARG A 51 -2.26 -30.65 -20.15
CA ARG A 51 -1.64 -30.78 -21.47
C ARG A 51 -0.61 -29.67 -21.68
N PRO A 52 0.69 -29.99 -21.80
CA PRO A 52 1.71 -29.00 -22.15
C PRO A 52 1.44 -28.36 -23.52
N LEU A 53 1.84 -27.10 -23.70
CA LEU A 53 1.75 -26.44 -25.00
C LEU A 53 2.60 -27.20 -26.03
N GLY A 54 2.00 -27.55 -27.18
CA GLY A 54 2.67 -28.30 -28.24
C GLY A 54 2.76 -29.82 -28.01
N SER A 55 2.25 -30.32 -26.88
CA SER A 55 2.10 -31.76 -26.62
C SER A 55 0.66 -32.21 -26.86
N ASN A 56 0.48 -33.42 -27.39
CA ASN A 56 -0.82 -34.09 -27.46
C ASN A 56 -1.02 -35.09 -26.32
N ARG A 57 -0.07 -35.20 -25.39
CA ARG A 57 -0.14 -36.11 -24.25
C ARG A 57 -0.61 -35.35 -23.02
N ASP A 58 -1.63 -35.92 -22.38
CA ASP A 58 -2.10 -35.48 -21.07
C ASP A 58 -1.23 -36.08 -19.97
N ILE A 59 -0.90 -35.27 -18.97
CA ILE A 59 -0.12 -35.64 -17.80
C ILE A 59 -1.05 -35.59 -16.60
N GLU A 60 -1.16 -36.70 -15.86
CA GLU A 60 -1.93 -36.73 -14.62
C GLU A 60 -1.25 -35.89 -13.55
N ILE A 61 -2.08 -35.16 -12.79
CA ILE A 61 -1.62 -34.31 -11.71
C ILE A 61 -2.44 -34.49 -10.44
N ASN A 62 -1.78 -34.37 -9.30
CA ASN A 62 -2.37 -34.35 -7.97
C ASN A 62 -1.87 -33.13 -7.20
N VAL A 63 -2.68 -32.07 -7.20
CA VAL A 63 -2.31 -30.77 -6.61
C VAL A 63 -3.42 -30.27 -5.71
N ARG A 64 -3.08 -29.84 -4.50
CA ARG A 64 -3.99 -29.07 -3.65
C ARG A 64 -4.04 -27.64 -4.16
N ILE A 65 -5.23 -27.09 -4.35
CA ILE A 65 -5.38 -25.72 -4.86
C ILE A 65 -5.88 -24.80 -3.76
N ILE A 66 -5.21 -23.65 -3.63
CA ILE A 66 -5.64 -22.53 -2.80
C ILE A 66 -5.77 -21.34 -3.75
N SER A 67 -6.91 -20.66 -3.74
CA SER A 67 -7.14 -19.50 -4.59
C SER A 67 -7.54 -18.27 -3.79
N ALA A 68 -7.09 -17.11 -4.21
CA ALA A 68 -7.45 -15.81 -3.64
C ALA A 68 -7.99 -14.87 -4.73
N THR A 69 -8.83 -13.92 -4.33
CA THR A 69 -9.38 -12.89 -5.22
C THR A 69 -9.78 -11.67 -4.41
N HIS A 70 -9.57 -10.49 -4.99
CA HIS A 70 -10.10 -9.23 -4.46
C HIS A 70 -11.48 -8.89 -5.04
N ARG A 71 -11.94 -9.62 -6.06
CA ARG A 71 -13.22 -9.39 -6.74
C ARG A 71 -14.38 -10.14 -6.07
N ASP A 72 -15.55 -9.51 -6.13
CA ASP A 72 -16.84 -10.13 -5.81
C ASP A 72 -17.25 -11.09 -6.94
N LEU A 73 -16.90 -12.37 -6.78
CA LEU A 73 -17.17 -13.41 -7.79
C LEU A 73 -18.66 -13.58 -8.10
N PRO A 74 -19.60 -13.56 -7.12
CA PRO A 74 -21.04 -13.52 -7.41
C PRO A 74 -21.44 -12.43 -8.41
N LYS A 75 -20.94 -11.19 -8.23
CA LYS A 75 -21.20 -10.11 -9.19
C LYS A 75 -20.50 -10.32 -10.54
N ALA A 76 -19.28 -10.87 -10.55
CA ALA A 76 -18.56 -11.17 -11.79
C ALA A 76 -19.27 -12.26 -12.62
N MET A 77 -19.87 -13.26 -11.96
CA MET A 77 -20.70 -14.27 -12.61
C MET A 77 -21.96 -13.66 -13.23
N ALA A 78 -22.65 -12.78 -12.50
CA ALA A 78 -23.82 -12.07 -13.03
C ALA A 78 -23.52 -11.20 -14.28
N ARG A 79 -22.26 -10.74 -14.44
CA ARG A 79 -21.79 -10.00 -15.63
C ARG A 79 -21.23 -10.89 -16.74
N GLY A 80 -21.15 -12.21 -16.54
CA GLY A 80 -20.54 -13.14 -17.50
C GLY A 80 -19.01 -13.06 -17.58
N GLU A 81 -18.37 -12.36 -16.63
CA GLU A 81 -16.91 -12.22 -16.55
C GLU A 81 -16.24 -13.42 -15.88
N PHE A 82 -17.01 -14.17 -15.08
CA PHE A 82 -16.54 -15.36 -14.39
C PHE A 82 -17.53 -16.52 -14.58
N ARG A 83 -17.03 -17.73 -14.81
CA ARG A 83 -17.90 -18.90 -15.02
C ARG A 83 -18.39 -19.50 -13.69
N GLU A 84 -19.68 -19.82 -13.65
CA GLU A 84 -20.31 -20.46 -12.50
C GLU A 84 -19.74 -21.85 -12.21
N ASP A 85 -19.49 -22.65 -13.24
CA ASP A 85 -18.94 -24.00 -13.11
C ASP A 85 -17.55 -24.02 -12.44
N LEU A 86 -16.71 -23.04 -12.75
CA LEU A 86 -15.42 -22.84 -12.10
C LEU A 86 -15.58 -22.37 -10.65
N PHE A 87 -16.51 -21.43 -10.39
CA PHE A 87 -16.77 -20.91 -9.05
C PHE A 87 -17.11 -22.03 -8.08
N TYR A 88 -18.06 -22.91 -8.41
CA TYR A 88 -18.45 -24.01 -7.53
C TYR A 88 -17.35 -25.05 -7.32
N ARG A 89 -16.39 -25.17 -8.24
CA ARG A 89 -15.25 -26.08 -8.08
C ARG A 89 -14.15 -25.51 -7.18
N LEU A 90 -14.00 -24.18 -7.13
CA LEU A 90 -13.03 -23.49 -6.28
C LEU A 90 -13.60 -23.19 -4.89
N ASN A 91 -14.85 -22.74 -4.80
CA ASN A 91 -15.50 -22.26 -3.59
C ASN A 91 -16.05 -23.41 -2.71
N VAL A 92 -15.18 -24.36 -2.37
CA VAL A 92 -15.52 -25.48 -1.47
C VAL A 92 -15.41 -25.05 -0.01
N VAL A 93 -14.29 -24.39 0.34
CA VAL A 93 -14.06 -23.80 1.66
C VAL A 93 -13.64 -22.35 1.42
N ASN A 94 -14.41 -21.41 1.98
CA ASN A 94 -14.18 -19.98 1.82
C ASN A 94 -13.68 -19.36 3.12
N LEU A 95 -12.59 -18.59 3.03
CA LEU A 95 -12.08 -17.78 4.12
C LEU A 95 -12.12 -16.31 3.71
N LYS A 96 -12.99 -15.53 4.35
CA LYS A 96 -13.04 -14.09 4.16
C LYS A 96 -11.96 -13.42 5.01
N ILE A 97 -11.03 -12.72 4.37
CA ILE A 97 -10.01 -11.92 5.06
C ILE A 97 -10.61 -10.53 5.35
N PRO A 98 -10.79 -10.13 6.62
CA PRO A 98 -11.31 -8.80 6.92
C PRO A 98 -10.28 -7.71 6.57
N PRO A 99 -10.71 -6.55 6.06
CA PRO A 99 -9.83 -5.40 5.86
C PRO A 99 -9.27 -4.91 7.20
N LEU A 100 -8.16 -4.19 7.15
CA LEU A 100 -7.47 -3.64 8.32
C LEU A 100 -8.37 -2.71 9.15
N SER A 101 -9.30 -2.01 8.50
CA SER A 101 -10.30 -1.17 9.14
C SER A 101 -11.29 -1.93 10.02
N GLU A 102 -11.48 -3.24 9.80
CA GLU A 102 -12.33 -4.11 10.63
C GLU A 102 -11.54 -4.77 11.79
N ARG A 103 -10.23 -4.52 11.88
CA ARG A 103 -9.32 -5.09 12.90
C ARG A 103 -8.31 -4.07 13.42
N THR A 104 -8.80 -2.90 13.80
CA THR A 104 -7.95 -1.77 14.19
C THR A 104 -7.08 -2.06 15.42
N GLU A 105 -7.47 -3.03 16.24
CA GLU A 105 -6.75 -3.50 17.42
C GLU A 105 -5.41 -4.17 17.07
N ASP A 106 -5.26 -4.69 15.85
CA ASP A 106 -4.03 -5.31 15.36
C ASP A 106 -3.01 -4.26 14.89
N ILE A 107 -3.44 -3.02 14.61
CA ILE A 107 -2.59 -1.96 14.03
C ILE A 107 -1.36 -1.69 14.91
N PRO A 108 -1.44 -1.54 16.25
CA PRO A 108 -0.26 -1.30 17.06
C PRO A 108 0.79 -2.43 16.99
N LEU A 109 0.34 -3.70 16.93
CA LEU A 109 1.24 -4.83 16.82
C LEU A 109 1.93 -4.85 15.45
N LEU A 110 1.14 -4.70 14.38
CA LEU A 110 1.65 -4.64 13.01
C LEU A 110 2.59 -3.45 12.82
N ALA A 111 2.22 -2.28 13.30
CA ALA A 111 3.01 -1.05 13.14
C ALA A 111 4.37 -1.16 13.83
N ASN A 112 4.41 -1.70 15.06
CA ASN A 112 5.67 -1.91 15.76
C ASN A 112 6.55 -2.98 15.10
N HIS A 113 5.95 -4.03 14.53
CA HIS A 113 6.69 -5.05 13.78
C HIS A 113 7.33 -4.45 12.52
N LEU A 114 6.55 -3.74 11.72
CA LEU A 114 6.98 -3.07 10.49
C LEU A 114 8.01 -1.97 10.76
N LEU A 115 7.87 -1.24 11.87
CA LEU A 115 8.83 -0.25 12.33
C LEU A 115 10.21 -0.87 12.54
N ARG A 116 10.28 -1.98 13.29
CA ARG A 116 11.55 -2.68 13.55
C ARG A 116 12.18 -3.15 12.25
N GLN A 117 11.38 -3.80 11.40
CA GLN A 117 11.85 -4.30 10.10
C GLN A 117 12.41 -3.18 9.20
N SER A 118 11.77 -2.01 9.18
CA SER A 118 12.21 -0.88 8.36
C SER A 118 13.39 -0.13 9.00
N ALA A 119 13.40 0.03 10.33
CA ALA A 119 14.49 0.64 11.07
C ALA A 119 15.80 -0.14 10.93
N ASP A 120 15.75 -1.48 11.01
CA ASP A 120 16.91 -2.35 10.83
C ASP A 120 17.56 -2.18 9.44
N ARG A 121 16.75 -1.88 8.41
CA ARG A 121 17.23 -1.70 7.03
C ARG A 121 17.80 -0.30 6.77
N HIS A 122 17.19 0.74 7.33
CA HIS A 122 17.48 2.12 6.91
C HIS A 122 18.05 3.01 8.02
N LYS A 123 17.46 2.94 9.22
CA LYS A 123 17.76 3.86 10.33
C LYS A 123 17.58 3.17 11.70
N PRO A 124 18.60 2.44 12.18
CA PRO A 124 18.50 1.66 13.42
C PRO A 124 18.24 2.48 14.69
N PHE A 125 18.38 3.80 14.63
CA PHE A 125 18.09 4.69 15.76
C PHE A 125 16.59 4.91 16.00
N VAL A 126 15.74 4.62 15.01
CA VAL A 126 14.28 4.79 15.11
C VAL A 126 13.70 3.61 15.90
N ARG A 127 13.00 3.88 17.00
CA ARG A 127 12.62 2.86 18.00
C ARG A 127 11.14 2.78 18.29
N ALA A 128 10.41 3.89 18.16
CA ALA A 128 9.02 3.93 18.56
C ALA A 128 8.20 4.98 17.79
N PHE A 129 6.88 4.83 17.86
CA PHE A 129 5.92 5.90 17.58
C PHE A 129 5.58 6.63 18.89
N SER A 130 5.26 7.92 18.80
CA SER A 130 4.61 8.63 19.90
C SER A 130 3.19 8.08 20.13
N SER A 131 2.63 8.36 21.31
CA SER A 131 1.23 7.98 21.62
C SER A 131 0.23 8.54 20.61
N ASP A 132 0.43 9.78 20.19
CA ASP A 132 -0.50 10.45 19.28
C ASP A 132 -0.32 9.99 17.82
N ALA A 133 0.91 9.65 17.42
CA ALA A 133 1.16 8.98 16.16
C ALA A 133 0.44 7.62 16.09
N MET A 134 0.51 6.83 17.17
CA MET A 134 -0.17 5.53 17.22
C MET A 134 -1.70 5.66 17.18
N LYS A 135 -2.28 6.60 17.94
CA LYS A 135 -3.72 6.89 17.89
C LYS A 135 -4.17 7.25 16.47
N ARG A 136 -3.36 8.03 15.75
CA ARG A 136 -3.63 8.42 14.37
C ARG A 136 -3.59 7.24 13.41
N LEU A 137 -2.61 6.35 13.55
CA LEU A 137 -2.56 5.10 12.77
C LEU A 137 -3.81 4.24 13.02
N MET A 138 -4.26 4.13 14.27
CA MET A 138 -5.46 3.36 14.63
C MET A 138 -6.77 3.98 14.09
N ALA A 139 -6.84 5.32 14.02
CA ALA A 139 -8.03 6.03 13.55
C ALA A 139 -8.14 6.15 12.01
N ALA A 140 -7.08 5.80 11.27
CA ALA A 140 -7.07 5.89 9.81
C ALA A 140 -7.94 4.80 9.15
N LYS A 141 -8.47 5.09 7.95
CA LYS A 141 -9.39 4.20 7.22
C LYS A 141 -8.72 3.04 6.48
N TRP A 142 -7.42 3.16 6.19
CA TRP A 142 -6.62 2.15 5.49
C TRP A 142 -7.24 1.57 4.20
N PRO A 143 -7.63 2.39 3.20
CA PRO A 143 -8.14 1.89 1.91
C PRO A 143 -7.17 0.94 1.21
N GLY A 144 -5.85 1.13 1.34
CA GLY A 144 -4.82 0.24 0.82
C GLY A 144 -4.43 -0.90 1.77
N ASN A 145 -5.20 -1.10 2.86
CA ASN A 145 -5.02 -2.19 3.81
C ASN A 145 -3.59 -2.23 4.40
N VAL A 146 -3.09 -3.42 4.75
CA VAL A 146 -1.72 -3.62 5.25
C VAL A 146 -0.66 -3.07 4.28
N ARG A 147 -0.89 -3.08 2.96
CA ARG A 147 0.09 -2.54 1.99
C ARG A 147 0.30 -1.04 2.18
N GLN A 148 -0.77 -0.27 2.37
CA GLN A 148 -0.68 1.15 2.71
C GLN A 148 -0.03 1.37 4.08
N LEU A 149 -0.35 0.54 5.09
CA LEU A 149 0.31 0.63 6.40
C LEU A 149 1.84 0.46 6.27
N VAL A 150 2.29 -0.51 5.48
CA VAL A 150 3.72 -0.72 5.20
C VAL A 150 4.34 0.54 4.59
N ASN A 151 3.75 1.08 3.53
CA ASN A 151 4.25 2.29 2.84
C ASN A 151 4.36 3.49 3.79
N VAL A 152 3.30 3.75 4.56
CA VAL A 152 3.24 4.87 5.51
C VAL A 152 4.35 4.75 6.56
N ILE A 153 4.57 3.54 7.09
CA ILE A 153 5.62 3.29 8.09
C ILE A 153 7.01 3.44 7.47
N GLU A 154 7.25 2.87 6.29
CA GLU A 154 8.52 3.03 5.58
C GLU A 154 8.83 4.50 5.30
N GLN A 155 7.83 5.28 4.87
CA GLN A 155 7.96 6.72 4.67
C GLN A 155 8.29 7.45 5.98
N CYS A 156 7.61 7.11 7.08
CA CYS A 156 7.88 7.71 8.39
C CYS A 156 9.32 7.42 8.86
N VAL A 157 9.81 6.18 8.69
CA VAL A 157 11.20 5.82 9.02
C VAL A 157 12.18 6.55 8.11
N ALA A 158 11.91 6.63 6.81
CA ALA A 158 12.77 7.31 5.86
C ALA A 158 12.88 8.83 6.13
N LEU A 159 11.82 9.47 6.60
CA LEU A 159 11.77 10.92 6.81
C LEU A 159 12.10 11.37 8.24
N THR A 160 11.95 10.49 9.24
CA THR A 160 12.22 10.88 10.63
C THR A 160 13.70 11.22 10.86
N SER A 161 13.94 12.24 11.66
CA SER A 161 15.27 12.61 12.20
C SER A 161 15.36 12.34 13.71
N SER A 162 14.32 11.73 14.30
CA SER A 162 14.20 11.46 15.73
C SER A 162 14.03 9.96 15.99
N PRO A 163 14.53 9.43 17.13
CA PRO A 163 14.25 8.07 17.57
C PRO A 163 12.76 7.73 17.74
N VAL A 164 11.93 8.76 17.93
CA VAL A 164 10.47 8.62 18.09
C VAL A 164 9.77 9.32 16.92
N ILE A 165 8.92 8.59 16.21
CA ILE A 165 8.09 9.12 15.13
C ILE A 165 6.90 9.87 15.73
N GLY A 166 6.80 11.17 15.43
CA GLY A 166 5.70 12.03 15.85
C GLY A 166 4.46 11.91 14.97
N ASP A 167 3.34 12.43 15.46
CA ASP A 167 2.03 12.39 14.81
C ASP A 167 1.97 13.21 13.52
N ALA A 168 2.64 14.37 13.47
CA ALA A 168 2.72 15.21 12.28
C ALA A 168 3.36 14.47 11.08
N LEU A 169 4.33 13.60 11.34
CA LEU A 169 4.97 12.83 10.27
C LEU A 169 4.05 11.71 9.75
N VAL A 170 3.29 11.07 10.66
CA VAL A 170 2.27 10.09 10.29
C VAL A 170 1.15 10.75 9.50
N GLU A 171 0.71 11.94 9.89
CA GLU A 171 -0.29 12.73 9.16
C GLU A 171 0.19 13.02 7.74
N GLN A 172 1.41 13.55 7.59
CA GLN A 172 2.00 13.80 6.27
C GLN A 172 2.10 12.53 5.42
N ALA A 173 2.45 11.39 6.01
CA ALA A 173 2.57 10.11 5.29
C ALA A 173 1.19 9.54 4.90
N LEU A 174 0.18 9.70 5.74
CA LEU A 174 -1.20 9.31 5.44
C LEU A 174 -1.82 10.20 4.35
N GLU A 175 -1.52 11.49 4.38
CA GLU A 175 -1.92 12.43 3.34
C GLU A 175 -1.24 12.10 2.01
N GLY A 176 0.01 11.64 2.00
CA GLY A 176 0.78 11.35 0.79
C GLY A 176 0.26 10.22 -0.11
N GLU A 177 -0.71 9.41 0.31
CA GLU A 177 -1.40 8.44 -0.55
C GLU A 177 -2.75 8.93 -1.10
N ASN A 178 -3.26 10.05 -0.61
CA ASN A 178 -4.35 10.78 -1.26
C ASN A 178 -3.76 12.04 -1.92
N THR A 179 -4.46 12.52 -2.94
CA THR A 179 -4.26 13.84 -3.55
C THR A 179 -3.20 13.91 -4.65
N ALA A 180 -3.68 14.35 -5.82
CA ALA A 180 -2.88 14.97 -6.86
C ALA A 180 -1.73 15.78 -6.26
N LEU A 181 -0.56 15.75 -6.93
CA LEU A 181 0.54 16.67 -6.62
C LEU A 181 -0.06 18.06 -6.35
N PRO A 182 0.11 18.61 -5.14
CA PRO A 182 -0.39 19.93 -4.85
C PRO A 182 0.17 20.88 -5.89
N THR A 183 -0.66 21.80 -6.36
CA THR A 183 -0.19 22.84 -7.26
C THR A 183 0.99 23.56 -6.59
N PHE A 184 1.89 24.13 -7.39
CA PHE A 184 3.02 24.90 -6.86
C PHE A 184 2.58 25.93 -5.81
N VAL A 185 1.36 26.49 -5.96
CA VAL A 185 0.77 27.42 -5.01
C VAL A 185 0.46 26.75 -3.66
N GLU A 186 -0.19 25.59 -3.67
CA GLU A 186 -0.52 24.84 -2.44
C GLU A 186 0.73 24.35 -1.73
N ALA A 187 1.70 23.79 -2.47
CA ALA A 187 2.97 23.33 -1.92
C ALA A 187 3.77 24.49 -1.28
N ARG A 188 3.81 25.65 -1.95
CA ARG A 188 4.44 26.86 -1.39
C ARG A 188 3.72 27.34 -0.13
N ASN A 189 2.38 27.34 -0.13
CA ASN A 189 1.61 27.79 1.02
C ASN A 189 1.81 26.89 2.24
N GLN A 190 1.78 25.56 2.06
CA GLN A 190 2.07 24.62 3.14
C GLN A 190 3.49 24.78 3.68
N PHE A 191 4.48 24.93 2.79
CA PHE A 191 5.86 25.19 3.21
C PHE A 191 5.98 26.49 4.01
N GLU A 192 5.38 27.57 3.52
CA GLU A 192 5.36 28.87 4.22
C GLU A 192 4.72 28.75 5.61
N LEU A 193 3.56 28.10 5.73
CA LEU A 193 2.85 27.92 6.99
C LEU A 193 3.70 27.14 8.00
N ASN A 194 4.28 26.01 7.59
CA ASN A 194 5.14 25.18 8.45
C ASN A 194 6.41 25.93 8.88
N TYR A 195 7.01 26.69 7.98
CA TYR A 195 8.19 27.51 8.26
C TYR A 195 7.88 28.62 9.28
N LEU A 196 6.77 29.34 9.11
CA LEU A 196 6.33 30.40 10.02
C LEU A 196 6.00 29.86 11.41
N ARG A 197 5.27 28.74 11.48
CA ARG A 197 4.95 28.07 12.75
C ARG A 197 6.21 27.68 13.51
N LYS A 198 7.20 27.10 12.82
CA LYS A 198 8.48 26.71 13.42
C LYS A 198 9.27 27.91 13.93
N LEU A 199 9.27 29.02 13.20
CA LEU A 199 9.91 30.27 13.64
C LEU A 199 9.22 30.82 14.90
N LEU A 200 7.89 30.88 14.93
CA LEU A 200 7.14 31.38 16.08
C LEU A 200 7.34 30.50 17.32
N GLN A 201 7.47 29.18 17.17
CA GLN A 201 7.81 28.27 18.27
C GLN A 201 9.22 28.54 18.82
N ILE A 202 10.22 28.69 17.95
CA ILE A 202 11.61 28.97 18.37
C ILE A 202 11.71 30.33 19.08
N THR A 203 10.96 31.33 18.60
CA THR A 203 11.01 32.69 19.15
C THR A 203 9.96 32.95 20.23
N LYS A 204 9.20 31.95 20.67
CA LYS A 204 8.12 32.06 21.66
C LYS A 204 7.15 33.20 21.37
N GLY A 205 6.67 33.28 20.14
CA GLY A 205 5.73 34.33 19.70
C GLY A 205 6.35 35.72 19.53
N ASN A 206 7.68 35.87 19.62
CA ASN A 206 8.35 37.13 19.32
C ASN A 206 8.47 37.33 17.79
N VAL A 207 7.50 38.05 17.23
CA VAL A 207 7.40 38.37 15.80
C VAL A 207 8.61 39.15 15.27
N THR A 208 9.19 40.04 16.08
CA THR A 208 10.34 40.84 15.63
C THR A 208 11.59 39.97 15.46
N HIS A 209 11.77 39.02 16.38
CA HIS A 209 12.87 38.06 16.29
C HIS A 209 12.64 37.05 15.16
N ALA A 210 11.41 36.55 14.99
CA ALA A 210 11.05 35.63 13.91
C ALA A 210 11.24 36.26 12.53
N ALA A 211 10.84 37.53 12.35
CA ALA A 211 11.04 38.27 11.11
C ALA A 211 12.52 38.44 10.76
N ARG A 212 13.36 38.77 11.76
CA ARG A 212 14.81 38.87 11.57
C ARG A 212 15.44 37.52 11.19
N MET A 213 15.03 36.43 11.83
CA MET A 213 15.48 35.07 11.48
C MET A 213 15.04 34.64 10.08
N ALA A 214 13.87 35.09 9.64
CA ALA A 214 13.37 34.87 8.27
C ALA A 214 14.03 35.78 7.22
N GLY A 215 14.88 36.75 7.62
CA GLY A 215 15.46 37.74 6.71
C GLY A 215 14.41 38.69 6.10
N ARG A 216 13.28 38.92 6.80
CA ARG A 216 12.15 39.73 6.32
C ARG A 216 11.88 40.91 7.25
N ASN A 217 11.29 41.96 6.68
CA ASN A 217 10.85 43.10 7.47
C ASN A 217 9.60 42.76 8.28
N ARG A 218 9.46 43.37 9.46
CA ARG A 218 8.37 43.10 10.41
C ARG A 218 6.97 43.24 9.77
N THR A 219 6.77 44.26 8.95
CA THR A 219 5.49 44.49 8.25
C THR A 219 5.18 43.40 7.22
N GLU A 220 6.20 42.89 6.51
CA GLU A 220 6.02 41.77 5.56
C GLU A 220 5.73 40.47 6.28
N PHE A 221 6.37 40.26 7.43
CA PHE A 221 6.16 39.08 8.26
C PHE A 221 4.74 39.04 8.83
N TYR A 222 4.18 40.17 9.31
CA TYR A 222 2.77 40.23 9.71
C TYR A 222 1.81 39.92 8.57
N LYS A 223 2.10 40.38 7.34
CA LYS A 223 1.28 40.04 6.16
C LYS A 223 1.31 38.55 5.85
N LEU A 224 2.46 37.89 6.04
CA LEU A 224 2.60 36.44 5.88
C LEU A 224 1.83 35.68 6.96
N LEU A 225 1.88 36.12 8.21
CA LEU A 225 1.10 35.53 9.31
C LEU A 225 -0.41 35.67 9.07
N SER A 226 -0.89 36.85 8.69
CA SER A 226 -2.31 37.08 8.41
C SER A 226 -2.82 36.30 7.20
N ARG A 227 -1.97 36.04 6.21
CA ARG A 227 -2.34 35.24 5.03
C ARG A 227 -2.58 33.76 5.39
N HIS A 228 -1.85 33.26 6.38
CA HIS A 228 -1.91 31.88 6.85
C HIS A 228 -2.70 31.73 8.16
N GLU A 229 -3.46 32.77 8.54
CA GLU A 229 -4.30 32.81 9.76
C GLU A 229 -3.57 32.44 11.05
N LEU A 230 -2.27 32.75 11.13
CA LEU A 230 -1.45 32.49 12.32
C LEU A 230 -1.45 33.71 13.24
N ASP A 231 -1.88 33.54 14.50
CA ASP A 231 -1.65 34.54 15.55
C ASP A 231 -0.36 34.22 16.31
N ALA A 232 0.50 35.23 16.47
CA ALA A 232 1.72 35.11 17.24
C ALA A 232 1.46 34.97 18.75
N ASN A 233 0.27 35.35 19.23
CA ASN A 233 -0.11 35.21 20.64
C ASN A 233 -0.32 33.76 21.05
N ASP A 234 -0.70 32.87 20.12
CA ASP A 234 -0.87 31.43 20.38
C ASP A 234 0.45 30.71 20.72
N PHE A 235 1.58 31.39 20.49
CA PHE A 235 2.93 30.85 20.69
C PHE A 235 3.70 31.56 21.80
N LYS A 236 3.04 32.46 22.55
CA LYS A 236 3.60 33.08 23.76
C LYS A 236 3.26 32.22 24.98
N GLU A 237 4.27 31.89 25.76
CA GLU A 237 4.10 31.47 27.17
C GLU A 237 3.83 32.69 28.06
#